data_AF-A0A8D3AJ76-F1
#
_entry.id   AF-A0A8D3AJ76-F1
#
_cell.length_a   1.000
_cell.length_b   1.000
_cell.length_c   1.000
_cell.angle_alpha   90.00
_cell.angle_beta   90.00
_cell.angle_gamma   90.00
#
_symmetry.space_group_name_H-M   'P 1'
#
loop_
_entity.id
_entity.type
_entity.pdbx_description
1 polymer ?
#
loop_
_entity_poly.entity_id
_entity_poly.type
_entity_poly.pdbx_seq_one_letter_code
_entity_poly.pdbx_strand_id
1 'polypeptide(L)'
;CNPERELLPLVLAHCHYTLKKGRETDRSYDLPGIQTQLARRFFTGKPLIKAEPLKGSVCGATRTVLRSYTDVCDAVFVVEIGLRFLGKTGGDPRGQLSTYLAYDLQMRSQISSTVAKSRLEHSVFTWQLLTCWKSELMLNRKQFRQKLSEDDRRGLKVFLAATDVEAFSLELHEILLLKTSDAAPDAYEPHWESTVEVHLEQKDLPPLRALKCLPKEITLAKGADVWRAAVEFKRR
;
A
#
# COMPACT_ATOMS: atom_id res chain seq x y z
N CYS A 1 -0.05 16.24 -18.71
CA CYS A 1 -1.33 16.35 -19.43
C CYS A 1 -1.83 17.78 -19.23
N ASN A 2 -2.07 18.54 -20.29
CA ASN A 2 -2.69 19.86 -20.17
C ASN A 2 -4.19 19.70 -20.46
N PRO A 3 -5.09 19.81 -19.45
CA PRO A 3 -6.51 19.53 -19.62
C PRO A 3 -7.17 20.33 -20.74
N GLU A 4 -6.84 21.62 -20.86
CA GLU A 4 -7.45 22.51 -21.86
C GLU A 4 -6.97 22.21 -23.27
N ARG A 5 -5.73 21.74 -23.43
CA ARG A 5 -5.14 21.46 -24.75
C ARG A 5 -5.36 20.03 -25.21
N GLU A 6 -5.56 19.09 -24.29
CA GLU A 6 -5.56 17.65 -24.60
C GLU A 6 -6.88 16.95 -24.25
N LEU A 7 -7.56 17.34 -23.17
CA LEU A 7 -8.82 16.73 -22.75
C LEU A 7 -10.04 17.45 -23.35
N LEU A 8 -10.04 18.78 -23.34
CA LEU A 8 -11.16 19.56 -23.87
C LEU A 8 -11.44 19.27 -25.35
N PRO A 9 -10.44 19.24 -26.26
CA PRO A 9 -10.69 18.89 -27.66
C PRO A 9 -11.21 17.45 -27.84
N LEU A 10 -10.77 16.52 -26.99
CA LEU A 10 -11.21 15.13 -27.01
C LEU A 10 -12.68 15.01 -26.58
N VAL A 11 -13.08 15.66 -25.49
CA VAL A 11 -14.47 15.64 -25.01
C VAL A 11 -15.41 16.29 -26.05
N LEU A 12 -14.99 17.41 -26.64
CA LEU A 12 -15.78 18.08 -27.68
C LEU A 12 -15.92 17.23 -28.95
N ALA A 13 -14.90 16.46 -29.33
CA ALA A 13 -14.95 15.56 -30.49
C ALA A 13 -15.95 14.40 -30.31
N HIS A 14 -16.32 14.07 -29.08
CA HIS A 14 -17.33 13.05 -28.73
C HIS A 14 -18.63 13.67 -28.21
N CYS A 15 -18.87 14.96 -28.45
CA CYS A 15 -20.13 15.63 -28.16
C CYS A 15 -20.99 15.69 -29.42
N HIS A 16 -22.21 15.15 -29.33
CA HIS A 16 -23.19 15.14 -30.41
C HIS A 16 -24.31 16.14 -30.11
N TYR A 17 -24.68 16.91 -31.12
CA TYR A 17 -25.77 17.88 -31.04
C TYR A 17 -26.93 17.40 -31.89
N THR A 18 -28.14 17.41 -31.32
CA THR A 18 -29.36 17.12 -32.08
C THR A 18 -30.32 18.31 -32.00
N LEU A 19 -30.79 18.75 -33.17
CA LEU A 19 -31.72 19.85 -33.31
C LEU A 19 -33.10 19.29 -33.68
N LYS A 20 -34.09 19.49 -32.83
CA LYS A 20 -35.49 19.16 -33.11
C LYS A 20 -36.28 20.44 -33.34
N LYS A 21 -36.98 20.55 -34.47
CA LYS A 21 -37.73 21.75 -34.87
C LYS A 21 -38.74 22.13 -33.76
N GLY A 22 -38.60 23.35 -33.22
CA GLY A 22 -39.45 23.87 -32.15
C GLY A 22 -39.02 23.50 -30.72
N ARG A 23 -37.83 22.93 -30.51
CA ARG A 23 -37.26 22.63 -29.18
C ARG A 23 -35.81 23.12 -29.08
N GLU A 24 -35.28 23.19 -27.85
CA GLU A 24 -33.87 23.48 -27.60
C GLU A 24 -32.94 22.41 -28.19
N THR A 25 -31.71 22.82 -28.50
CA THR A 25 -30.64 21.93 -28.94
C THR A 25 -30.26 20.97 -27.83
N ASP A 26 -30.42 19.66 -28.08
CA ASP A 26 -30.03 18.63 -27.13
C ASP A 26 -28.59 18.18 -27.39
N ARG A 27 -27.87 17.89 -26.31
CA ARG A 27 -26.45 17.51 -26.34
C ARG A 27 -26.25 16.15 -25.67
N SER A 28 -25.61 15.24 -26.37
CA SER A 28 -25.24 13.92 -25.85
C SER A 28 -23.74 13.68 -25.96
N TYR A 29 -23.20 12.83 -25.09
CA TYR A 29 -21.79 12.48 -25.06
C TYR A 29 -21.61 10.98 -25.27
N ASP A 30 -20.71 10.61 -26.18
CA ASP A 30 -20.24 9.24 -26.33
C ASP A 30 -19.24 8.90 -25.22
N LEU A 31 -19.75 8.62 -24.01
CA LEU A 31 -18.92 8.28 -22.85
C LEU A 31 -18.02 7.05 -23.10
N PRO A 32 -18.47 5.97 -23.74
CA PRO A 32 -17.59 4.85 -24.10
C PRO A 32 -16.44 5.24 -25.03
N GLY A 33 -16.70 6.08 -26.04
CA GLY A 33 -15.68 6.58 -26.95
C GLY A 33 -14.67 7.51 -26.26
N ILE A 34 -15.15 8.43 -25.41
CA ILE A 34 -14.30 9.29 -24.57
C ILE A 34 -13.39 8.43 -23.69
N GLN A 35 -13.95 7.46 -22.97
CA GLN A 35 -13.20 6.56 -22.11
C GLN A 35 -12.12 5.79 -22.89
N THR A 36 -12.47 5.28 -24.08
CA THR A 36 -11.54 4.54 -24.94
C THR A 36 -10.39 5.43 -25.43
N GLN A 37 -10.68 6.66 -25.86
CA GLN A 37 -9.65 7.61 -26.28
C GLN A 37 -8.77 8.06 -25.11
N LEU A 38 -9.34 8.28 -23.93
CA LEU A 38 -8.57 8.59 -22.73
C LEU A 38 -7.64 7.44 -22.35
N ALA A 39 -8.14 6.22 -22.35
CA ALA A 39 -7.33 5.03 -22.09
C ALA A 39 -6.19 4.90 -23.09
N ARG A 40 -6.48 4.98 -24.38
CA ARG A 40 -5.48 4.84 -25.44
C ARG A 40 -4.42 5.96 -25.43
N ARG A 41 -4.80 7.18 -25.11
CA ARG A 41 -3.87 8.33 -25.18
C ARG A 41 -3.07 8.52 -23.90
N PHE A 42 -3.64 8.19 -22.74
CA PHE A 42 -3.05 8.55 -21.45
C PHE A 42 -2.70 7.37 -20.55
N PHE A 43 -3.30 6.19 -20.76
CA PHE A 43 -3.16 5.03 -19.87
C PHE A 43 -2.47 3.83 -20.53
N THR A 44 -2.60 3.62 -21.84
CA THR A 44 -1.93 2.49 -22.52
C THR A 44 -0.45 2.76 -22.79
N GLY A 45 0.40 1.77 -22.51
CA GLY A 45 1.82 1.77 -22.90
C GLY A 45 2.78 2.44 -21.91
N LYS A 46 2.28 2.94 -20.76
CA LYS A 46 3.17 3.42 -19.70
C LYS A 46 3.67 2.23 -18.87
N PRO A 47 4.99 2.09 -18.66
CA PRO A 47 5.51 1.01 -17.85
C PRO A 47 4.93 1.11 -16.43
N LEU A 48 4.40 -0.01 -15.94
CA LEU A 48 4.07 -0.14 -14.53
C LEU A 48 5.36 -0.04 -13.74
N ILE A 49 5.34 0.76 -12.68
CA ILE A 49 6.51 0.99 -11.85
C ILE A 49 6.81 -0.33 -11.10
N LYS A 50 8.00 -0.90 -11.30
CA LYS A 50 8.47 -2.01 -10.46
C LYS A 50 8.67 -1.46 -9.04
N ALA A 51 7.99 -2.08 -8.08
CA ALA A 51 8.11 -1.69 -6.68
C ALA A 51 9.47 -2.12 -6.13
N GLU A 52 10.16 -1.21 -5.46
CA GLU A 52 11.50 -1.43 -4.89
C GLU A 52 11.47 -1.21 -3.37
N PRO A 53 12.13 -2.07 -2.57
CA PRO A 53 12.15 -1.96 -1.12
C PRO A 53 12.68 -0.61 -0.63
N LEU A 54 12.14 -0.14 0.50
CA LEU A 54 12.67 1.04 1.17
C LEU A 54 14.02 0.73 1.82
N LYS A 55 14.96 1.68 1.70
CA LYS A 55 16.19 1.64 2.51
C LYS A 55 15.84 1.95 3.97
N GLY A 56 16.49 1.27 4.92
CA GLY A 56 16.21 1.42 6.36
C GLY A 56 16.29 2.87 6.89
N SER A 57 17.13 3.72 6.28
CA SER A 57 17.23 5.15 6.63
C SER A 57 15.95 5.94 6.35
N VAL A 58 15.18 5.57 5.32
CA VAL A 58 13.90 6.21 4.97
C VAL A 58 12.81 5.81 5.96
N CYS A 59 12.85 4.56 6.46
CA CYS A 59 11.91 4.07 7.47
C CYS A 59 12.03 4.85 8.80
N GLY A 60 13.28 5.05 9.26
CA GLY A 60 13.55 5.82 10.48
C GLY A 60 13.08 7.28 10.37
N ALA A 61 13.43 7.96 9.27
CA ALA A 61 13.03 9.33 9.02
C ALA A 61 11.49 9.51 9.02
N THR A 62 10.78 8.59 8.36
CA THR A 62 9.30 8.64 8.29
C THR A 62 8.66 8.55 9.67
N ARG A 63 9.13 7.64 10.53
CA ARG A 63 8.63 7.50 11.92
C ARG A 63 8.94 8.72 12.78
N THR A 64 10.06 9.41 12.53
CA THR A 64 10.38 10.64 13.28
C THR A 64 9.50 11.83 12.91
N VAL A 65 9.06 11.90 11.66
CA VAL A 65 8.20 12.97 11.13
C VAL A 65 6.74 12.72 11.52
N LEU A 66 6.27 11.46 11.41
CA LEU A 66 4.87 11.10 11.63
C LEU A 66 4.63 10.54 13.04
N ARG A 67 4.47 11.46 13.99
CA ARG A 67 4.32 11.10 15.41
C ARG A 67 2.87 10.95 15.86
N SER A 68 1.92 11.62 15.22
CA SER A 68 0.51 11.53 15.60
C SER A 68 -0.24 10.49 14.76
N TYR A 69 -1.24 9.85 15.35
CA TYR A 69 -2.08 8.88 14.63
C TYR A 69 -2.83 9.52 13.45
N THR A 70 -3.26 10.77 13.59
CA THR A 70 -3.94 11.52 12.54
C THR A 70 -3.02 11.79 11.35
N ASP A 71 -1.78 12.24 11.61
CA ASP A 71 -0.81 12.49 10.53
C ASP A 71 -0.53 11.20 9.73
N VAL A 72 -0.39 10.07 10.44
CA VAL A 72 -0.18 8.77 9.78
C VAL A 72 -1.41 8.35 8.98
N CYS A 73 -2.63 8.59 9.48
CA CYS A 73 -3.86 8.29 8.75
C CYS A 73 -3.96 9.11 7.46
N ASP A 74 -3.64 10.40 7.51
CA ASP A 74 -3.65 11.27 6.34
C ASP A 74 -2.57 10.83 5.33
N ALA A 75 -1.39 10.45 5.81
CA ALA A 75 -0.33 9.88 4.98
C ALA A 75 -0.79 8.63 4.23
N VAL A 76 -1.38 7.67 4.96
CA VAL A 76 -1.91 6.43 4.38
C VAL A 76 -2.96 6.75 3.33
N PHE A 77 -3.92 7.63 3.64
CA PHE A 77 -4.99 8.00 2.72
C PHE A 77 -4.48 8.58 1.41
N VAL A 78 -3.55 9.53 1.48
CA VAL A 78 -3.00 10.20 0.28
C VAL A 78 -2.17 9.20 -0.54
N VAL A 79 -1.34 8.37 0.10
CA VAL A 79 -0.52 7.38 -0.60
C VAL A 79 -1.40 6.30 -1.26
N GLU A 80 -2.50 5.87 -0.62
CA GLU A 80 -3.45 4.93 -1.21
C GLU A 80 -4.09 5.46 -2.48
N ILE A 81 -4.48 6.74 -2.49
CA ILE A 81 -4.99 7.39 -3.69
C ILE A 81 -3.89 7.38 -4.77
N GLY A 82 -2.68 7.81 -4.41
CA GLY A 82 -1.51 7.78 -5.30
C GLY A 82 -1.31 6.42 -5.96
N LEU A 83 -1.30 5.35 -5.17
CA LEU A 83 -1.12 3.97 -5.66
C LEU A 83 -2.21 3.53 -6.62
N ARG A 84 -3.48 3.89 -6.39
CA ARG A 84 -4.59 3.56 -7.31
C ARG A 84 -4.40 4.22 -8.68
N PHE A 85 -3.85 5.44 -8.72
CA PHE A 85 -3.55 6.13 -9.98
C PHE A 85 -2.28 5.58 -10.62
N LEU A 86 -1.20 5.34 -9.87
CA LEU A 86 0.04 4.76 -10.39
C LEU A 86 -0.20 3.38 -11.00
N GLY A 87 -1.06 2.55 -10.39
CA GLY A 87 -1.43 1.24 -10.93
C GLY A 87 -2.16 1.29 -12.29
N LYS A 88 -2.75 2.43 -12.66
CA LYS A 88 -3.43 2.62 -13.95
C LYS A 88 -2.62 3.44 -14.95
N THR A 89 -1.80 4.35 -14.43
CA THR A 89 -1.14 5.39 -15.24
C THR A 89 0.37 5.21 -15.30
N GLY A 90 0.96 4.31 -14.51
CA GLY A 90 2.40 4.22 -14.35
C GLY A 90 3.00 5.54 -13.85
N GLY A 91 4.29 5.73 -14.08
CA GLY A 91 5.00 6.97 -13.75
C GLY A 91 6.50 6.78 -13.89
N ASP A 92 7.27 7.86 -13.69
CA ASP A 92 8.72 7.77 -13.61
C ASP A 92 9.11 7.13 -12.26
N PRO A 93 9.73 5.93 -12.23
CA PRO A 93 10.14 5.28 -10.99
C PRO A 93 11.00 6.18 -10.10
N ARG A 94 11.79 7.08 -10.69
CA ARG A 94 12.68 8.02 -9.99
C ARG A 94 12.01 9.33 -9.57
N GLY A 95 10.79 9.58 -10.03
CA GLY A 95 9.99 10.74 -9.66
C GLY A 95 9.68 10.74 -8.16
N GLN A 96 9.49 11.93 -7.58
CA GLN A 96 9.17 12.05 -6.15
C GLN A 96 7.67 11.81 -5.90
N LEU A 97 7.34 10.97 -4.93
CA LEU A 97 5.96 10.69 -4.54
C LEU A 97 5.22 11.95 -4.08
N SER A 98 5.87 12.81 -3.30
CA SER A 98 5.31 14.09 -2.86
C SER A 98 4.97 15.02 -4.03
N THR A 99 5.81 15.04 -5.08
CA THR A 99 5.59 15.86 -6.27
C THR A 99 4.44 15.31 -7.10
N TYR A 100 4.40 13.99 -7.30
CA TYR A 100 3.30 13.34 -7.99
C TYR A 100 1.95 13.63 -7.34
N LEU A 101 1.84 13.42 -6.02
CA LEU A 101 0.61 13.67 -5.28
C LEU A 101 0.19 15.15 -5.35
N ALA A 102 1.14 16.08 -5.19
CA ALA A 102 0.86 17.51 -5.12
C ALA A 102 0.50 18.11 -6.48
N TYR A 103 1.22 17.73 -7.53
CA TYR A 103 1.16 18.40 -8.83
C TYR A 103 0.38 17.58 -9.86
N ASP A 104 0.58 16.27 -9.91
CA ASP A 104 -0.12 15.42 -10.89
C ASP A 104 -1.53 15.05 -10.42
N LEU A 105 -1.70 14.77 -9.13
CA LEU A 105 -3.02 14.47 -8.54
C LEU A 105 -3.71 15.67 -7.89
N GLN A 106 -3.07 16.85 -7.88
CA GLN A 106 -3.62 18.09 -7.33
C GLN A 106 -4.02 18.00 -5.83
N MET A 107 -3.35 17.14 -5.04
CA MET A 107 -3.68 16.89 -3.63
C MET A 107 -2.94 17.80 -2.63
N ARG A 108 -2.58 19.02 -3.02
CA ARG A 108 -1.69 19.89 -2.24
C ARG A 108 -2.18 20.20 -0.82
N SER A 109 -3.48 20.40 -0.67
CA SER A 109 -4.07 20.75 0.63
C SER A 109 -4.13 19.55 1.58
N GLN A 110 -4.08 18.32 1.05
CA GLN A 110 -4.03 17.08 1.82
C GLN A 110 -2.60 16.62 2.10
N ILE A 111 -1.61 17.14 1.35
CA ILE A 111 -0.19 16.94 1.61
C ILE A 111 0.26 18.03 2.58
N SER A 112 -0.07 17.83 3.85
CA SER A 112 0.85 18.27 4.91
C SER A 112 2.23 17.64 4.62
N SER A 113 3.32 18.16 5.16
CA SER A 113 4.72 17.68 4.97
C SER A 113 4.97 16.20 5.35
N THR A 114 3.90 15.44 5.52
CA THR A 114 3.62 14.11 6.01
C THR A 114 4.10 12.98 5.10
N VAL A 115 4.12 13.16 3.77
CA VAL A 115 4.57 12.06 2.89
C VAL A 115 6.09 12.07 2.85
N ALA A 116 6.69 11.00 3.37
CA ALA A 116 8.13 10.78 3.33
C ALA A 116 8.69 11.09 1.93
N LYS A 117 9.87 11.69 1.88
CA LYS A 117 10.59 11.93 0.62
C LYS A 117 11.02 10.59 0.03
N SER A 118 10.09 9.90 -0.62
CA SER A 118 10.32 8.65 -1.33
C SER A 118 10.06 8.84 -2.82
N ARG A 119 10.69 7.96 -3.61
CA ARG A 119 10.48 7.88 -5.04
C ARG A 119 9.23 7.06 -5.34
N LEU A 120 8.70 7.20 -6.55
CA LEU A 120 7.52 6.44 -6.98
C LEU A 120 7.75 4.92 -6.94
N GLU A 121 8.98 4.45 -7.24
CA GLU A 121 9.38 3.04 -7.10
C GLU A 121 9.21 2.50 -5.67
N HIS A 122 9.25 3.36 -4.66
CA HIS A 122 9.10 2.97 -3.26
C HIS A 122 7.68 3.16 -2.72
N SER A 123 6.69 3.51 -3.55
CA SER A 123 5.35 3.89 -3.08
C SER A 123 4.63 2.75 -2.36
N VAL A 124 4.75 1.52 -2.86
CA VAL A 124 4.13 0.33 -2.26
C VAL A 124 4.72 0.05 -0.89
N PHE A 125 6.06 0.05 -0.77
CA PHE A 125 6.74 -0.14 0.51
C PHE A 125 6.53 1.04 1.47
N THR A 126 6.35 2.25 0.96
CA THR A 126 5.94 3.43 1.77
C THR A 126 4.55 3.22 2.35
N TRP A 127 3.60 2.75 1.55
CA TRP A 127 2.26 2.41 2.03
C TRP A 127 2.31 1.31 3.09
N GLN A 128 3.06 0.22 2.86
CA GLN A 128 3.24 -0.88 3.82
C GLN A 128 3.79 -0.37 5.16
N LEU A 129 4.83 0.48 5.12
CA LEU A 129 5.39 1.09 6.33
C LEU A 129 4.36 1.93 7.07
N LEU A 130 3.62 2.77 6.36
CA LEU A 130 2.65 3.69 6.96
C LEU A 130 1.46 2.94 7.58
N THR A 131 0.94 1.90 6.91
CA THR A 131 -0.15 1.08 7.44
C THR A 131 0.30 0.24 8.63
N CYS A 132 1.52 -0.28 8.60
CA CYS A 132 2.13 -0.95 9.74
C CYS A 132 2.28 0.01 10.92
N TRP A 133 2.85 1.20 10.70
CA TRP A 133 3.01 2.23 11.72
C TRP A 133 1.67 2.72 12.30
N LYS A 134 0.65 2.87 11.46
CA LYS A 134 -0.73 3.17 11.89
C LYS A 134 -1.26 2.12 12.87
N SER A 135 -1.07 0.84 12.56
CA SER A 135 -1.44 -0.26 13.46
C SER A 135 -0.61 -0.25 14.74
N GLU A 136 0.69 0.06 14.65
CA GLU A 136 1.60 0.11 15.79
C GLU A 136 1.21 1.18 16.81
N LEU A 137 0.75 2.35 16.34
CA LEU A 137 0.23 3.43 17.20
C LEU A 137 -1.10 3.05 17.89
N MET A 138 -1.81 2.07 17.33
CA MET A 138 -3.08 1.57 17.86
C MET A 138 -2.94 0.29 18.70
N LEU A 139 -1.71 -0.21 18.91
CA LEU A 139 -1.47 -1.45 19.64
C LEU A 139 -2.05 -1.45 21.06
N ASN A 140 -2.01 -0.30 21.74
CA ASN A 140 -2.53 -0.16 23.11
C ASN A 140 -4.07 -0.20 23.19
N ARG A 141 -4.77 -0.23 22.04
CA ARG A 141 -6.24 -0.17 21.97
C ARG A 141 -6.90 -1.46 21.48
N LYS A 142 -6.14 -2.45 21.02
CA LYS A 142 -6.69 -3.67 20.40
C LYS A 142 -6.48 -4.89 21.30
N GLN A 143 -7.57 -5.59 21.63
CA GLN A 143 -7.54 -6.92 22.24
C GLN A 143 -7.71 -7.96 21.13
N PHE A 144 -6.75 -8.88 20.99
CA PHE A 144 -6.81 -9.92 19.95
C PHE A 144 -7.53 -11.16 20.48
N ARG A 145 -8.26 -11.84 19.58
CA ARG A 145 -9.13 -12.97 19.93
C ARG A 145 -8.37 -14.20 20.43
N GLN A 146 -7.20 -14.47 19.86
CA GLN A 146 -6.35 -15.59 20.27
C GLN A 146 -5.01 -15.08 20.79
N LYS A 147 -4.59 -15.60 21.95
CA LYS A 147 -3.33 -15.24 22.61
C LYS A 147 -2.32 -16.36 22.48
N LEU A 148 -1.05 -16.00 22.39
CA LEU A 148 0.08 -16.91 22.48
C LEU A 148 0.16 -17.53 23.88
N SER A 149 0.45 -18.83 23.92
CA SER A 149 0.83 -19.51 25.16
C SER A 149 2.21 -19.02 25.65
N GLU A 150 2.57 -19.32 26.88
CA GLU A 150 3.91 -18.99 27.39
C GLU A 150 5.01 -19.77 26.66
N ASP A 151 4.71 -20.97 26.15
CA ASP A 151 5.64 -21.78 25.38
C ASP A 151 5.84 -21.20 23.98
N ASP A 152 4.75 -20.79 23.32
CA ASP A 152 4.77 -20.06 22.05
C ASP A 152 5.60 -18.78 22.16
N ARG A 153 5.42 -18.03 23.26
CA ARG A 153 6.18 -16.80 23.52
C ARG A 153 7.68 -17.06 23.69
N ARG A 154 8.08 -18.16 24.34
CA ARG A 154 9.49 -18.51 24.49
C ARG A 154 10.12 -18.86 23.15
N GLY A 155 9.47 -19.71 22.35
CA GLY A 155 9.96 -20.06 21.01
C GLY A 155 10.02 -18.85 20.08
N LEU A 156 8.99 -17.99 20.12
CA LEU A 156 8.96 -16.76 19.32
C LEU A 156 10.11 -15.81 19.68
N LYS A 157 10.46 -15.65 20.97
CA LYS A 157 11.60 -14.81 21.36
C LYS A 157 12.93 -15.30 20.80
N VAL A 158 13.14 -16.62 20.75
CA VAL A 158 14.35 -17.21 20.16
C VAL A 158 14.44 -16.87 18.67
N PHE A 159 13.33 -17.00 17.95
CA PHE A 159 13.25 -16.58 16.54
C PHE A 159 13.51 -15.09 16.35
N LEU A 160 12.84 -14.23 17.13
CA LEU A 160 12.97 -12.78 17.01
C LEU A 160 14.40 -12.29 17.29
N ALA A 161 15.15 -12.98 18.14
CA ALA A 161 16.56 -12.68 18.40
C ALA A 161 17.49 -13.01 17.23
N ALA A 162 17.07 -13.87 16.29
CA ALA A 162 17.89 -14.37 15.19
C ALA A 162 17.45 -13.84 13.80
N THR A 163 16.34 -13.11 13.72
CA THR A 163 15.73 -12.65 12.46
C THR A 163 15.78 -11.11 12.32
N ASP A 164 15.48 -10.61 11.12
CA ASP A 164 15.23 -9.19 10.92
C ASP A 164 13.80 -8.87 11.40
N VAL A 165 13.71 -8.36 12.62
CA VAL A 165 12.42 -8.09 13.28
C VAL A 165 11.63 -6.97 12.59
N GLU A 166 12.31 -5.98 11.98
CA GLU A 166 11.63 -4.92 11.24
C GLU A 166 11.00 -5.48 9.96
N ALA A 167 11.78 -6.23 9.17
CA ALA A 167 11.27 -6.88 7.97
C ALA A 167 10.14 -7.87 8.32
N PHE A 168 10.35 -8.74 9.31
CA PHE A 168 9.32 -9.68 9.77
C PHE A 168 8.04 -8.98 10.20
N SER A 169 8.14 -7.88 10.96
CA SER A 169 6.96 -7.13 11.42
C SER A 169 6.19 -6.47 10.27
N LEU A 170 6.88 -6.00 9.23
CA LEU A 170 6.26 -5.38 8.05
C LEU A 170 5.53 -6.41 7.19
N GLU A 171 6.18 -7.53 6.90
CA GLU A 171 5.62 -8.58 6.03
C GLU A 171 4.47 -9.31 6.73
N LEU A 172 4.60 -9.62 8.02
CA LEU A 172 3.50 -10.21 8.79
C LEU A 172 2.31 -9.25 8.90
N HIS A 173 2.54 -7.95 9.07
CA HIS A 173 1.46 -6.96 9.07
C HIS A 173 0.71 -6.94 7.73
N GLU A 174 1.45 -6.94 6.61
CA GLU A 174 0.85 -6.94 5.27
C GLU A 174 0.02 -8.20 5.02
N ILE A 175 0.52 -9.37 5.40
CA ILE A 175 -0.23 -10.63 5.32
C ILE A 175 -1.53 -10.53 6.13
N LEU A 176 -1.45 -10.04 7.36
CA LEU A 176 -2.64 -9.86 8.22
C LEU A 176 -3.59 -8.79 7.69
N LEU A 177 -3.11 -7.80 6.94
CA LEU A 177 -3.94 -6.74 6.38
C LEU A 177 -4.65 -7.17 5.10
N LEU A 178 -3.92 -7.83 4.19
CA LEU A 178 -4.38 -8.14 2.83
C LEU A 178 -5.02 -9.53 2.72
N LYS A 179 -4.57 -10.50 3.51
CA LYS A 179 -4.81 -11.93 3.27
C LYS A 179 -5.68 -12.62 4.33
N THR A 180 -6.15 -11.88 5.34
CA THR A 180 -7.16 -12.38 6.31
C THR A 180 -8.53 -11.71 6.16
N SER A 181 -8.78 -11.04 5.03
CA SER A 181 -10.14 -10.61 4.65
C SER A 181 -10.89 -11.82 4.09
N ASP A 182 -12.09 -12.11 4.62
CA ASP A 182 -12.96 -13.25 4.25
C ASP A 182 -13.30 -13.37 2.74
N ALA A 183 -12.87 -12.41 1.91
CA ALA A 183 -13.16 -12.32 0.48
C ALA A 183 -12.04 -12.85 -0.44
N ALA A 184 -10.94 -13.39 0.09
CA ALA A 184 -9.83 -13.91 -0.73
C ALA A 184 -10.08 -15.38 -1.16
N PRO A 185 -10.16 -15.69 -2.46
CA PRO A 185 -10.31 -17.07 -2.95
C PRO A 185 -9.05 -17.95 -2.70
N ASP A 186 -7.89 -17.33 -2.49
CA ASP A 186 -6.61 -17.98 -2.20
C ASP A 186 -6.25 -17.85 -0.71
N ALA A 187 -7.05 -18.47 0.16
CA ALA A 187 -6.74 -18.51 1.59
C ALA A 187 -5.45 -19.30 1.81
N TYR A 188 -4.46 -18.68 2.44
CA TYR A 188 -3.20 -19.32 2.78
C TYR A 188 -3.41 -20.55 3.67
N GLU A 189 -2.54 -21.55 3.51
CA GLU A 189 -2.53 -22.69 4.42
C GLU A 189 -2.39 -22.22 5.88
N PRO A 190 -2.99 -22.94 6.85
CA PRO A 190 -2.94 -22.55 8.26
C PRO A 190 -1.51 -22.52 8.86
N HIS A 191 -0.52 -23.05 8.12
CA HIS A 191 0.90 -23.00 8.45
C HIS A 191 1.53 -21.69 7.98
N TRP A 192 1.95 -20.89 8.97
CA TRP A 192 2.46 -19.54 8.79
C TRP A 192 3.87 -19.49 8.17
N GLU A 193 4.71 -20.52 8.36
CA GLU A 193 6.09 -20.58 7.80
C GLU A 193 6.04 -20.52 6.26
N SER A 194 5.35 -21.48 5.65
CA SER A 194 5.15 -21.54 4.20
C SER A 194 4.44 -20.29 3.67
N THR A 195 3.51 -19.71 4.45
CA THR A 195 2.81 -18.49 4.08
C THR A 195 3.76 -17.30 3.95
N VAL A 196 4.67 -17.13 4.91
CA VAL A 196 5.67 -16.06 4.89
C VAL A 196 6.69 -16.30 3.78
N GLU A 197 7.18 -17.54 3.59
CA GLU A 197 8.11 -17.87 2.49
C GLU A 197 7.51 -17.55 1.12
N VAL A 198 6.31 -18.06 0.83
CA VAL A 198 5.61 -17.80 -0.43
C VAL A 198 5.36 -16.30 -0.63
N HIS A 199 5.03 -15.57 0.44
CA HIS A 199 4.83 -14.12 0.33
C HIS A 199 6.11 -13.36 -0.03
N LEU A 200 7.24 -13.73 0.56
CA LEU A 200 8.54 -13.12 0.27
C LEU A 200 9.00 -13.43 -1.15
N GLU A 201 8.82 -14.67 -1.61
CA GLU A 201 9.10 -15.09 -2.98
C GLU A 201 8.26 -14.30 -4.00
N GLN A 202 6.96 -14.13 -3.75
CA GLN A 202 6.07 -13.32 -4.58
C GLN A 202 6.51 -11.85 -4.69
N LYS A 203 7.16 -11.31 -3.64
CA LYS A 203 7.66 -9.93 -3.58
C LYS A 203 9.12 -9.78 -4.04
N ASP A 204 9.77 -10.86 -4.49
CA ASP A 204 11.19 -10.86 -4.88
C ASP A 204 12.09 -10.36 -3.72
N LEU A 205 11.73 -10.73 -2.48
CA LEU A 205 12.45 -10.36 -1.26
C LEU A 205 13.33 -11.50 -0.75
N PRO A 206 14.46 -11.19 -0.08
CA PRO A 206 15.31 -12.22 0.51
C PRO A 206 14.56 -12.97 1.64
N PRO A 207 14.84 -14.27 1.82
CA PRO A 207 14.22 -15.06 2.89
C PRO A 207 14.65 -14.54 4.27
N LEU A 208 13.73 -14.61 5.23
CA LEU A 208 14.02 -14.27 6.62
C LEU A 208 14.91 -15.33 7.27
N ARG A 209 15.88 -14.86 8.05
CA ARG A 209 16.76 -15.76 8.81
C ARG A 209 15.96 -16.49 9.88
N ALA A 210 16.36 -17.75 10.13
CA ALA A 210 15.80 -18.60 11.18
C ALA A 210 14.28 -18.83 11.09
N LEU A 211 13.66 -18.66 9.92
CA LEU A 211 12.21 -18.89 9.77
C LEU A 211 11.79 -20.30 10.21
N LYS A 212 12.64 -21.29 9.92
CA LYS A 212 12.54 -22.69 10.37
C LYS A 212 12.56 -22.90 11.89
N CYS A 213 12.98 -21.88 12.65
CA CYS A 213 13.05 -21.92 14.11
C CYS A 213 11.77 -21.44 14.78
N LEU A 214 10.77 -20.96 14.04
CA LEU A 214 9.51 -20.60 14.68
C LEU A 214 8.75 -21.87 15.12
N PRO A 215 8.03 -21.81 16.24
CA PRO A 215 7.16 -22.91 16.67
C PRO A 215 6.11 -23.26 15.61
N LYS A 216 5.98 -24.56 15.30
CA LYS A 216 5.00 -25.08 14.32
C LYS A 216 3.56 -24.98 14.82
N GLU A 217 3.40 -24.84 16.13
CA GLU A 217 2.13 -24.77 16.86
C GLU A 217 1.49 -23.37 16.78
N ILE A 218 2.24 -22.38 16.29
CA ILE A 218 1.74 -21.03 16.05
C ILE A 218 1.06 -21.01 14.70
N THR A 219 -0.27 -20.88 14.68
CA THR A 219 -1.04 -20.76 13.43
C THR A 219 -1.29 -19.30 13.06
N LEU A 220 -1.72 -19.04 11.83
CA LEU A 220 -2.11 -17.69 11.38
C LEU A 220 -3.22 -17.06 12.25
N ALA A 221 -4.05 -17.88 12.91
CA ALA A 221 -5.08 -17.41 13.84
C ALA A 221 -4.51 -16.67 15.07
N LYS A 222 -3.26 -16.97 15.46
CA LYS A 222 -2.49 -16.23 16.47
C LYS A 222 -1.64 -15.11 15.87
N GLY A 223 -1.65 -14.92 14.55
CA GLY A 223 -0.75 -14.02 13.83
C GLY A 223 -0.78 -12.57 14.32
N ALA A 224 -1.94 -12.07 14.74
CA ALA A 224 -2.04 -10.74 15.31
C ALA A 224 -1.31 -10.58 16.66
N ASP A 225 -1.31 -11.62 17.51
CA ASP A 225 -0.56 -11.61 18.77
C ASP A 225 0.95 -11.85 18.55
N VAL A 226 1.31 -12.64 17.53
CA VAL A 226 2.71 -12.77 17.05
C VAL A 226 3.24 -11.43 16.57
N TRP A 227 2.48 -10.73 15.74
CA TRP A 227 2.85 -9.41 15.23
C TRP A 227 3.03 -8.40 16.37
N ARG A 228 2.12 -8.39 17.35
CA ARG A 228 2.28 -7.56 18.56
C ARG A 228 3.58 -7.89 19.28
N ALA A 229 3.86 -9.17 19.54
CA ALA A 229 5.07 -9.58 20.25
C ALA A 229 6.35 -9.18 19.50
N ALA A 230 6.34 -9.23 18.16
CA ALA A 230 7.44 -8.75 17.32
C ALA A 230 7.63 -7.23 17.46
N VAL A 231 6.54 -6.45 17.39
CA VAL A 231 6.60 -4.99 17.58
C VAL A 231 7.08 -4.61 18.99
N GLU A 232 6.62 -5.33 20.03
CA GLU A 232 7.08 -5.11 21.39
C GLU A 232 8.54 -5.47 21.59
N PHE A 233 9.02 -6.54 20.94
CA PHE A 233 10.43 -6.94 20.97
C PHE A 233 11.33 -5.87 20.34
N LYS A 234 10.90 -5.31 19.21
CA LYS A 234 11.59 -4.26 18.46
C LYS A 234 11.71 -2.91 19.19
N ARG A 235 10.77 -2.63 20.10
CA ARG A 235 10.75 -1.39 20.90
C ARG A 235 11.67 -1.45 22.13
N ARG A 236 12.20 -2.63 22.47
CA ARG A 236 13.14 -2.84 23.58
C ARG A 236 14.56 -2.65 23.10
#